data_AF-A0AAU5X0N5-F1
#
_entry.id   AF-A0AAU5X0N5-F1
#
_cell.length_a   1.000
_cell.length_b   1.000
_cell.length_c   1.000
_cell.angle_alpha   90.00
_cell.angle_beta   90.00
_cell.angle_gamma   90.00
#
_symmetry.space_group_name_H-M   'P 1'
#
loop_
_entity.id
_entity.type
_entity.pdbx_description
1 polymer ?
#
loop_
_entity_poly.entity_id
_entity_poly.type
_entity_poly.pdbx_seq_one_letter_code
_entity_poly.pdbx_strand_id
1 'polypeptide(L)'
;MTERIFTLSEARALLPEVRARVDAIVAARADLAELSYALRSGQSSRLGGKPEQKGYEARIDEAVGWFTIQGIEVKSLAPVLIDFPAYHAGRSVRLCLLEGERELTWYHRTELGFAGRRRLPGA
;
A
#
# COMPACT_ATOMS: atom_id res chain seq x y z
N MET A 1 -14.11 -15.18 5.15
CA MET A 1 -12.98 -15.43 4.23
C MET A 1 -11.77 -15.74 5.08
N THR A 2 -11.11 -16.86 4.83
CA THR A 2 -9.87 -17.24 5.52
C THR A 2 -8.75 -16.32 5.04
N GLU A 3 -7.95 -15.81 5.97
CA GLU A 3 -6.79 -14.98 5.68
C GLU A 3 -5.76 -15.76 4.85
N ARG A 4 -5.31 -15.20 3.71
CA ARG A 4 -4.26 -15.82 2.88
C ARG A 4 -2.93 -15.66 3.59
N ILE A 5 -2.25 -16.76 3.86
CA ILE A 5 -0.91 -16.79 4.44
C ILE A 5 0.12 -16.97 3.32
N PHE A 6 1.09 -16.07 3.25
CA PHE A 6 2.14 -16.04 2.23
C PHE A 6 3.44 -16.64 2.74
N THR A 7 4.13 -17.32 1.84
CA THR A 7 5.59 -17.50 1.91
C THR A 7 6.30 -16.23 1.44
N LEU A 8 7.57 -16.06 1.84
CA LEU A 8 8.40 -14.94 1.37
C LEU A 8 8.54 -14.92 -0.16
N SER A 9 8.64 -16.09 -0.79
CA SER A 9 8.72 -16.22 -2.25
C SER A 9 7.44 -15.77 -2.94
N GLU A 10 6.26 -16.14 -2.43
CA GLU A 10 4.98 -15.70 -3.00
C GLU A 10 4.78 -14.19 -2.85
N ALA A 11 5.11 -13.63 -1.68
CA ALA A 11 5.04 -12.20 -1.46
C ALA A 11 6.00 -11.43 -2.40
N ARG A 12 7.23 -11.94 -2.58
CA ARG A 12 8.20 -11.36 -3.52
C ARG A 12 7.75 -11.46 -4.98
N ALA A 13 7.09 -12.54 -5.36
CA ALA A 13 6.57 -12.70 -6.72
C ALA A 13 5.52 -11.64 -7.09
N LEU A 14 4.80 -11.09 -6.10
CA LEU A 14 3.83 -10.02 -6.30
C LEU A 14 4.44 -8.60 -6.27
N LEU A 15 5.73 -8.45 -5.93
CA LEU A 15 6.35 -7.12 -5.79
C LEU A 15 6.30 -6.26 -7.06
N PRO A 16 6.44 -6.77 -8.29
CA PRO A 16 6.29 -5.95 -9.48
C PRO A 16 4.92 -5.27 -9.54
N GLU A 17 3.83 -6.02 -9.38
CA GLU A 17 2.45 -5.52 -9.39
C GLU A 17 2.12 -4.63 -8.19
N VAL A 18 2.65 -4.99 -7.02
CA VAL A 18 2.53 -4.22 -5.78
C VAL A 18 3.16 -2.85 -5.96
N ARG A 19 4.40 -2.77 -6.45
CA ARG A 19 5.10 -1.50 -6.67
C ARG A 19 4.36 -0.61 -7.64
N ALA A 20 3.90 -1.16 -8.77
CA ALA A 20 3.12 -0.41 -9.75
C ALA A 20 1.86 0.22 -9.13
N ARG A 21 1.18 -0.50 -8.22
CA ARG A 21 -0.01 0.00 -7.54
C ARG A 21 0.29 0.99 -6.42
N VAL A 22 1.35 0.77 -5.66
CA VAL A 22 1.84 1.75 -4.68
C VAL A 22 2.18 3.06 -5.39
N ASP A 23 2.93 3.01 -6.49
CA ASP A 23 3.29 4.19 -7.28
C ASP A 23 2.04 4.91 -7.83
N ALA A 24 1.04 4.15 -8.30
CA ALA A 24 -0.22 4.70 -8.77
C ALA A 24 -1.02 5.40 -7.64
N ILE A 25 -1.08 4.80 -6.44
CA ILE A 25 -1.70 5.41 -5.26
C ILE A 25 -0.97 6.70 -4.89
N VAL A 26 0.36 6.69 -4.85
CA VAL A 26 1.18 7.86 -4.50
C VAL A 26 0.93 9.01 -5.48
N ALA A 27 0.94 8.72 -6.78
CA ALA A 27 0.67 9.72 -7.82
C ALA A 27 -0.76 10.27 -7.72
N ALA A 28 -1.77 9.40 -7.61
CA ALA A 28 -3.17 9.82 -7.50
C ALA A 28 -3.43 10.64 -6.22
N ARG A 29 -2.79 10.26 -5.09
CA ARG A 29 -2.88 11.00 -3.82
C ARG A 29 -2.27 12.40 -3.94
N ALA A 30 -1.16 12.55 -4.65
CA ALA A 30 -0.53 13.86 -4.87
C ALA A 30 -1.42 14.78 -5.72
N ASP A 31 -1.90 14.27 -6.86
CA ASP A 31 -2.83 15.01 -7.74
C ASP A 31 -4.14 15.36 -7.02
N LEU A 32 -4.70 14.43 -6.26
CA LEU A 32 -5.92 14.64 -5.48
C LEU A 32 -5.74 15.73 -4.43
N ALA A 33 -4.57 15.79 -3.77
CA ALA A 33 -4.28 16.82 -2.77
C ALA A 33 -4.19 18.23 -3.42
N GLU A 34 -3.49 18.35 -4.55
CA GLU A 34 -3.39 19.60 -5.34
C GLU A 34 -4.78 20.06 -5.81
N LEU A 35 -5.54 19.16 -6.42
CA LEU A 35 -6.88 19.45 -6.95
C LEU A 35 -7.87 19.82 -5.83
N SER A 36 -7.84 19.07 -4.72
CA SER A 36 -8.74 19.34 -3.59
C SER A 36 -8.45 20.70 -2.94
N TYR A 37 -7.18 21.13 -2.91
CA TYR A 37 -6.83 22.48 -2.46
C TYR A 37 -7.37 23.56 -3.39
N ALA A 38 -7.17 23.43 -4.71
CA ALA A 38 -7.68 24.39 -5.69
C ALA A 38 -9.21 24.52 -5.60
N LEU A 39 -9.93 23.39 -5.54
CA LEU A 39 -11.39 23.37 -5.42
C LEU A 39 -11.90 24.03 -4.14
N ARG A 40 -11.26 23.78 -3.00
CA ARG A 40 -11.63 24.43 -1.72
C ARG A 40 -11.32 25.92 -1.69
N SER A 41 -10.31 26.37 -2.44
CA SER A 41 -9.92 27.78 -2.52
C SER A 41 -10.60 28.53 -3.67
N GLY A 42 -11.46 27.88 -4.45
CA GLY A 42 -12.13 28.48 -5.60
C GLY A 42 -11.19 28.76 -6.78
N GLN A 43 -9.99 28.18 -6.79
CA GLN A 43 -9.02 28.30 -7.86
C GLN A 43 -9.29 27.25 -8.95
N SER A 44 -8.94 27.58 -10.19
CA SER A 44 -8.89 26.58 -11.27
C SER A 44 -7.66 25.69 -11.10
N SER A 45 -7.76 24.42 -11.53
CA SER A 45 -6.64 23.49 -11.57
C SER A 45 -6.50 22.90 -12.97
N ARG A 46 -5.25 22.71 -13.40
CA ARG A 46 -4.91 21.94 -14.60
C ARG A 46 -5.29 20.46 -14.48
N LEU A 47 -5.53 19.98 -13.25
CA LEU A 47 -5.94 18.62 -12.94
C LEU A 47 -7.46 18.42 -13.05
N GLY A 48 -8.21 19.44 -13.45
CA GLY A 48 -9.65 19.38 -13.66
C GLY A 48 -10.47 19.93 -12.49
N GLY A 49 -11.62 19.31 -12.24
CA GLY A 49 -12.58 19.71 -11.22
C GLY A 49 -13.14 18.52 -10.42
N LYS A 50 -14.38 18.65 -9.95
CA LYS A 50 -15.04 17.60 -9.16
C LYS A 50 -15.07 16.22 -9.84
N PRO A 51 -15.30 16.09 -11.17
CA PRO A 51 -15.25 14.80 -11.84
C PRO A 51 -13.87 14.14 -11.74
N GLU A 52 -12.79 14.88 -11.99
CA GLU A 52 -11.42 14.38 -11.91
C GLU A 52 -11.04 14.02 -10.47
N GLN A 53 -11.49 14.81 -9.48
CA GLN A 53 -11.34 14.48 -8.07
C GLN A 53 -11.91 13.09 -7.76
N LYS A 54 -13.13 12.81 -8.24
CA LYS A 54 -13.77 11.50 -8.09
C LYS A 54 -13.04 10.40 -8.86
N GLY A 55 -12.46 10.74 -10.02
CA GLY A 55 -11.62 9.81 -10.77
C GLY A 55 -10.35 9.40 -10.01
N TYR A 56 -9.69 10.33 -9.32
CA TYR A 56 -8.52 10.01 -8.48
C TYR A 56 -8.89 9.16 -7.26
N GLU A 57 -9.99 9.49 -6.58
CA GLU A 57 -10.53 8.67 -5.48
C GLU A 57 -10.80 7.23 -5.95
N ALA A 58 -11.49 7.06 -7.08
CA ALA A 58 -11.79 5.74 -7.65
C ALA A 58 -10.53 4.93 -8.02
N ARG A 59 -9.47 5.58 -8.54
CA ARG A 59 -8.19 4.91 -8.86
C ARG A 59 -7.49 4.39 -7.60
N ILE A 60 -7.54 5.15 -6.50
CA ILE A 60 -7.00 4.70 -5.22
C ILE A 60 -7.81 3.50 -4.72
N ASP A 61 -9.14 3.58 -4.77
CA ASP A 61 -10.04 2.51 -4.33
C ASP A 61 -9.84 1.22 -5.16
N GLU A 62 -9.66 1.33 -6.47
CA GLU A 62 -9.35 0.19 -7.34
C GLU A 62 -8.04 -0.50 -6.95
N ALA A 63 -6.99 0.28 -6.68
CA ALA A 63 -5.71 -0.25 -6.24
C ALA A 63 -5.83 -0.96 -4.87
N VAL A 64 -6.58 -0.38 -3.92
CA VAL A 64 -6.88 -1.00 -2.62
C VAL A 64 -7.69 -2.29 -2.77
N GLY A 65 -8.68 -2.29 -3.67
CA GLY A 65 -9.48 -3.46 -3.99
C GLY A 65 -8.61 -4.61 -4.49
N TRP A 66 -7.65 -4.32 -5.36
CA TRP A 66 -6.71 -5.34 -5.83
C TRP A 66 -5.88 -5.96 -4.70
N PHE A 67 -5.30 -5.15 -3.80
CA PHE A 67 -4.55 -5.68 -2.65
C PHE A 67 -5.42 -6.61 -1.80
N THR A 68 -6.66 -6.20 -1.53
CA THR A 68 -7.64 -6.97 -0.78
C THR A 68 -7.95 -8.31 -1.45
N ILE A 69 -8.17 -8.33 -2.77
CA ILE A 69 -8.40 -9.56 -3.55
C ILE A 69 -7.19 -10.49 -3.48
N GLN A 70 -5.97 -9.94 -3.49
CA GLN A 70 -4.76 -10.73 -3.34
C GLN A 70 -4.55 -11.28 -1.93
N GLY A 71 -5.28 -10.79 -0.92
CA GLY A 71 -5.06 -11.10 0.49
C GLY A 71 -3.97 -10.25 1.15
N ILE A 72 -3.58 -9.14 0.53
CA ILE A 72 -2.60 -8.17 1.04
C ILE A 72 -3.36 -7.13 1.87
N GLU A 73 -2.86 -6.82 3.06
CA GLU A 73 -3.48 -5.84 3.95
C GLU A 73 -2.95 -4.44 3.65
N VAL A 74 -3.84 -3.49 3.38
CA VAL A 74 -3.48 -2.06 3.32
C VAL A 74 -3.66 -1.46 4.71
N LYS A 75 -2.56 -0.98 5.31
CA LYS A 75 -2.55 -0.43 6.68
C LYS A 75 -2.61 1.09 6.72
N SER A 76 -2.08 1.73 5.69
CA SER A 76 -2.12 3.18 5.50
C SER A 76 -2.00 3.50 4.02
N LEU A 77 -2.57 4.65 3.62
CA LEU A 77 -2.45 5.22 2.28
C LEU A 77 -1.62 6.50 2.25
N ALA A 78 -1.13 6.99 3.40
CA ALA A 78 -0.30 8.19 3.50
C ALA A 78 0.59 8.17 4.78
N PRO A 79 1.82 7.63 4.72
CA PRO A 79 2.43 6.94 3.57
C PRO A 79 1.73 5.60 3.27
N VAL A 80 1.89 5.07 2.06
CA VAL A 80 1.40 3.73 1.75
C VAL A 80 2.16 2.70 2.59
N LEU A 81 1.42 1.90 3.35
CA LEU A 81 1.96 0.79 4.12
C LEU A 81 1.09 -0.43 3.85
N ILE A 82 1.73 -1.51 3.39
CA ILE A 82 1.07 -2.78 3.14
C ILE A 82 1.76 -3.91 3.88
N ASP A 83 0.98 -4.90 4.25
CA ASP A 83 1.41 -6.07 4.98
C ASP A 83 0.96 -7.35 4.27
N PHE A 84 1.89 -8.29 4.11
CA PHE A 84 1.60 -9.67 3.72
C PHE A 84 1.53 -10.54 4.97
N PRO A 85 0.38 -11.15 5.29
CA PRO A 85 0.29 -12.17 6.32
C PRO A 85 1.26 -13.33 6.07
N ALA A 86 2.08 -13.71 7.05
CA ALA A 86 3.03 -14.81 6.89
C ALA A 86 3.35 -15.50 8.22
N TYR A 87 4.13 -16.57 8.15
CA TYR A 87 4.82 -17.15 9.30
C TYR A 87 6.33 -17.03 9.14
N HIS A 88 7.02 -16.70 10.23
CA HIS A 88 8.47 -16.72 10.32
C HIS A 88 8.89 -17.40 11.62
N ALA A 89 9.70 -18.46 11.53
CA ALA A 89 10.14 -19.27 12.67
C ALA A 89 8.96 -19.71 13.58
N GLY A 90 7.87 -20.18 12.99
CA GLY A 90 6.67 -20.64 13.72
C GLY A 90 5.81 -19.53 14.33
N ARG A 91 6.11 -18.25 14.10
CA ARG A 91 5.35 -17.11 14.61
C ARG A 91 4.61 -16.39 13.50
N SER A 92 3.39 -15.92 13.80
CA SER A 92 2.64 -15.05 12.91
C SER A 92 3.35 -13.70 12.78
N VAL A 93 3.52 -13.27 11.53
CA VAL A 93 4.17 -12.02 11.19
C VAL A 93 3.44 -11.33 10.03
N ARG A 94 3.78 -10.07 9.81
CA ARG A 94 3.52 -9.34 8.58
C ARG A 94 4.84 -9.03 7.89
N LEU A 95 5.01 -9.47 6.66
CA LEU A 95 6.07 -8.95 5.80
C LEU A 95 5.58 -7.60 5.31
N CYS A 96 6.27 -6.51 5.68
CA CYS A 96 5.73 -5.17 5.49
C CYS A 96 6.58 -4.39 4.49
N LEU A 97 5.89 -3.63 3.62
CA LEU A 97 6.49 -2.77 2.62
C LEU A 97 5.96 -1.35 2.83
N LEU A 98 6.89 -0.42 3.10
CA LEU A 98 6.60 1.00 3.24
C LEU A 98 6.85 1.70 1.90
N GLU A 99 6.05 2.72 1.60
CA GLU A 99 6.24 3.64 0.49
C GLU A 99 7.73 4.05 0.33
N GLY A 100 8.24 3.92 -0.89
CA GLY A 100 9.65 4.17 -1.22
C GLY A 100 10.56 2.95 -1.16
N GLU A 101 10.16 1.86 -0.49
CA GLU A 101 10.92 0.62 -0.47
C GLU A 101 10.67 -0.21 -1.74
N ARG A 102 11.74 -0.77 -2.30
CA ARG A 102 11.69 -1.55 -3.55
C ARG A 102 11.69 -3.06 -3.34
N GLU A 103 12.14 -3.50 -2.17
CA GLU A 103 12.40 -4.89 -1.81
C GLU A 103 11.72 -5.25 -0.49
N LEU A 104 11.14 -6.45 -0.43
CA LEU A 104 10.54 -6.99 0.79
C LEU A 104 11.62 -7.56 1.71
N THR A 105 12.18 -6.66 2.53
CA THR A 105 13.33 -6.93 3.42
C THR A 105 12.99 -6.81 4.90
N TRP A 106 11.76 -6.43 5.23
CA TRP A 106 11.32 -6.22 6.60
C TRP A 106 10.06 -7.00 6.92
N TYR A 107 9.91 -7.27 8.21
CA TYR A 107 8.70 -7.83 8.78
C TYR A 107 8.46 -7.26 10.17
N HIS A 108 7.27 -7.42 10.70
CA HIS A 108 7.01 -7.27 12.14
C HIS A 108 6.17 -8.45 12.64
N ARG A 109 6.26 -8.73 13.94
CA ARG A 109 5.35 -9.71 14.55
C ARG A 109 3.94 -9.12 14.60
N THR A 110 2.94 -9.95 14.42
CA THR A 110 1.53 -9.51 14.35
C THR A 110 1.12 -8.76 15.62
N GLU A 111 1.52 -9.24 16.79
CA GLU A 111 1.21 -8.68 18.11
C GLU A 111 1.98 -7.40 18.46
N LEU A 112 3.05 -7.08 17.74
CA LEU A 112 3.85 -5.86 17.98
C LEU A 112 3.46 -4.71 17.04
N GLY A 113 2.78 -5.02 15.94
CA GLY A 113 2.51 -4.07 14.88
C GLY A 113 3.78 -3.49 14.23
N PHE A 114 3.57 -2.53 13.34
CA PHE A 114 4.64 -1.92 12.55
C PHE A 114 5.76 -1.27 13.39
N ALA A 115 5.46 -0.78 14.60
CA ALA A 115 6.49 -0.24 15.50
C ALA A 115 7.57 -1.28 15.90
N GLY A 116 7.23 -2.57 15.86
CA GLY A 116 8.16 -3.68 16.12
C GLY A 116 8.90 -4.20 14.90
N ARG A 117 9.01 -3.41 13.82
CA ARG A 117 9.60 -3.82 12.54
C ARG A 117 11.08 -4.21 12.66
N ARG A 118 11.47 -5.28 11.97
CA ARG A 118 12.81 -5.87 11.93
C ARG A 118 13.17 -6.34 10.52
N ARG A 119 14.46 -6.33 10.18
CA ARG A 119 14.92 -6.89 8.89
C ARG A 119 14.76 -8.41 8.90
N LEU A 120 14.37 -8.96 7.76
CA LEU A 120 14.38 -10.40 7.52
C LEU A 120 15.83 -10.91 7.58
N PRO A 121 16.08 -12.12 8.12
CA PRO A 121 17.41 -12.71 8.07
C PRO A 121 17.91 -12.85 6.63
N GLY A 122 19.15 -12.41 6.38
CA GLY A 122 19.78 -12.49 5.06
C GLY A 122 19.23 -11.52 4.00
N ALA A 123 18.50 -10.48 4.41
CA ALA A 123 18.01 -9.40 3.55
C ALA A 123 18.96 -8.20 3.49
#